data_AF-A0A0C9ZH55-F1
#
_entry.id   AF-A0A0C9ZH55-F1
#
_cell.length_a   1.000
_cell.length_b   1.000
_cell.length_c   1.000
_cell.angle_alpha   90.00
_cell.angle_beta   90.00
_cell.angle_gamma   90.00
#
_symmetry.space_group_name_H-M   'P 1'
#
loop_
_entity.id
_entity.type
_entity.pdbx_description
1 polymer ?
#
loop_
_entity_poly.entity_id
_entity_poly.type
_entity_poly.pdbx_seq_one_letter_code
_entity_poly.pdbx_strand_id
1 'polypeptide(L)'
;SNAFLKLTGTLRKKQVGLYVQLCTNHAPLNQHLHRINRSDTPACLQCGGTVLESIHHYLFQCPRYDRERHTLHLKLGRAATSINHLLTNSNAQVHLLRYINATGRMKDVFGDVP
;
A
#
# COMPACT_ATOMS: atom_id res chain seq x y z
N SER A 1 5.49 -0.39 -20.07
CA SER A 1 6.69 -0.32 -19.20
C SER A 1 7.34 -1.67 -19.02
N ASN A 2 8.60 -1.82 -19.47
CA ASN A 2 9.39 -3.05 -19.33
C ASN A 2 9.67 -3.45 -17.86
N ALA A 3 9.66 -2.49 -16.94
CA ALA A 3 9.83 -2.75 -15.50
C ALA A 3 8.65 -3.54 -14.88
N PHE A 4 7.42 -3.28 -15.34
CA PHE A 4 6.22 -3.99 -14.89
C PHE A 4 6.25 -5.47 -15.30
N LEU A 5 6.63 -5.76 -16.56
CA LEU A 5 6.69 -7.12 -17.09
C LEU A 5 7.76 -7.99 -16.41
N LYS A 6 8.94 -7.42 -16.11
CA LYS A 6 10.00 -8.11 -15.34
C LYS A 6 9.54 -8.46 -13.92
N LEU A 7 8.74 -7.60 -13.31
CA LEU A 7 8.21 -7.81 -11.96
C LEU A 7 7.11 -8.88 -11.94
N THR A 8 6.15 -8.83 -12.86
CA THR A 8 5.05 -9.80 -12.90
C THR A 8 5.51 -11.24 -13.14
N GLY A 9 6.71 -11.45 -13.69
CA GLY A 9 7.32 -12.79 -13.84
C GLY A 9 7.83 -13.39 -12.53
N THR A 10 8.05 -12.59 -11.48
CA THR A 10 8.61 -13.04 -10.18
C THR A 10 7.61 -13.00 -9.04
N LEU A 11 6.50 -12.26 -9.20
CA LEU A 11 5.46 -12.09 -8.21
C LEU A 11 4.30 -13.09 -8.41
N ARG A 12 3.75 -13.63 -7.32
CA ARG A 12 2.50 -14.40 -7.34
C ARG A 12 1.38 -13.52 -7.87
N LYS A 13 0.41 -14.10 -8.59
CA LYS A 13 -0.74 -13.38 -9.20
C LYS A 13 -1.41 -12.37 -8.26
N LYS A 14 -1.57 -12.73 -6.98
CA LYS A 14 -2.17 -11.86 -5.94
C LYS A 14 -1.36 -10.57 -5.68
N GLN A 15 -0.03 -10.65 -5.71
CA GLN A 15 0.86 -9.51 -5.48
C GLN A 15 0.83 -8.52 -6.65
N VAL A 16 0.73 -9.04 -7.88
CA VAL A 16 0.53 -8.22 -9.08
C VAL A 16 -0.81 -7.48 -9.00
N GLY A 17 -1.87 -8.19 -8.60
CA GLY A 17 -3.20 -7.59 -8.41
C GLY A 17 -3.19 -6.47 -7.38
N LEU A 18 -2.58 -6.69 -6.21
CA LEU A 18 -2.41 -5.67 -5.17
C LEU A 18 -1.67 -4.44 -5.71
N TYR A 19 -0.57 -4.65 -6.43
CA TYR A 19 0.21 -3.55 -6.98
C TYR A 19 -0.58 -2.73 -8.02
N VAL A 20 -1.28 -3.40 -8.94
CA VAL A 20 -2.16 -2.70 -9.90
C VAL A 20 -3.24 -1.91 -9.17
N GLN A 21 -3.83 -2.47 -8.10
CA GLN A 21 -4.81 -1.77 -7.29
C GLN A 21 -4.22 -0.54 -6.59
N LEU A 22 -2.99 -0.60 -6.08
CA LEU A 22 -2.31 0.56 -5.52
C LEU A 22 -2.06 1.65 -6.58
N CYS A 23 -1.55 1.27 -7.76
CA CYS A 23 -1.30 2.20 -8.85
C CYS A 23 -2.56 2.89 -9.38
N THR A 24 -3.71 2.22 -9.29
CA THR A 24 -5.00 2.71 -9.79
C THR A 24 -5.90 3.30 -8.70
N ASN A 25 -5.38 3.48 -7.48
CA ASN A 25 -6.14 3.94 -6.33
C ASN A 25 -7.39 3.10 -6.01
N HIS A 26 -7.27 1.79 -6.23
CA HIS A 26 -8.27 0.75 -5.99
C HIS A 26 -7.87 -0.21 -4.86
N ALA A 27 -6.82 0.11 -4.10
CA ALA A 27 -6.44 -0.67 -2.94
C ALA A 27 -7.62 -0.75 -1.94
N PRO A 28 -7.78 -1.87 -1.21
CA PRO A 28 -8.89 -2.08 -0.27
C PRO A 28 -8.70 -1.27 1.03
N LEU A 29 -8.58 0.04 0.88
CA LEU A 29 -8.64 1.03 1.96
C LEU A 29 -10.03 1.63 1.99
N ASN A 30 -10.44 2.15 3.15
CA ASN A 30 -11.82 2.57 3.38
C ASN A 30 -12.30 3.62 2.38
N GLN A 31 -11.43 4.53 1.91
CA GLN A 31 -11.82 5.49 0.86
C GLN A 31 -12.34 4.79 -0.40
N HIS A 32 -11.64 3.77 -0.89
CA HIS A 32 -12.07 3.01 -2.06
C HIS A 32 -13.25 2.08 -1.74
N LEU A 33 -13.17 1.37 -0.60
CA LEU A 33 -14.22 0.41 -0.20
C LEU A 33 -15.57 1.10 0.00
N HIS A 34 -15.61 2.29 0.59
CA HIS A 34 -16.83 3.07 0.74
C HIS A 34 -17.42 3.47 -0.62
N ARG A 35 -16.57 3.88 -1.58
CA ARG A 35 -17.01 4.22 -2.94
C ARG A 35 -17.72 3.06 -3.66
N ILE A 36 -17.37 1.81 -3.33
CA ILE A 36 -17.97 0.61 -3.90
C ILE A 36 -18.97 -0.08 -2.95
N ASN A 37 -19.44 0.63 -1.91
CA ASN A 37 -20.39 0.12 -0.91
C ASN A 37 -19.93 -1.16 -0.20
N ARG A 38 -18.62 -1.24 0.11
CA ARG A 38 -17.97 -2.35 0.85
C ARG A 38 -17.46 -1.92 2.23
N SER A 39 -17.60 -0.65 2.60
CA SER A 39 -17.28 -0.12 3.92
C SER A 39 -18.30 0.94 4.27
N ASP A 40 -18.74 0.98 5.53
CA ASP A 40 -19.73 1.95 6.03
C ASP A 40 -19.18 3.37 6.11
N THR A 41 -17.85 3.52 6.10
CA THR A 41 -17.17 4.82 6.19
C THR A 41 -15.95 4.86 5.27
N PRO A 42 -15.62 6.03 4.68
CA PRO A 42 -14.37 6.23 3.96
C PRO A 42 -13.18 6.56 4.90
N ALA A 43 -13.44 6.73 6.20
CA ALA A 43 -12.46 7.21 7.16
C ALA A 43 -11.53 6.10 7.69
N CYS A 44 -10.35 6.50 8.15
CA CYS A 44 -9.40 5.61 8.79
C CYS A 44 -9.82 5.33 10.24
N LEU A 45 -10.20 4.08 10.51
CA LEU A 45 -10.58 3.63 11.85
C LEU A 45 -9.40 3.71 12.84
N GLN A 46 -8.16 3.57 12.35
CA GLN A 46 -6.95 3.69 13.15
C GLN A 46 -6.68 5.12 13.65
N CYS A 47 -7.32 6.11 13.01
CA CYS A 47 -7.24 7.53 13.38
C CYS A 47 -8.55 8.04 14.03
N GLY A 48 -9.35 7.14 14.59
CA GLY A 48 -10.63 7.48 15.20
C GLY A 48 -11.68 8.00 14.21
N GLY A 49 -11.53 7.71 12.91
CA GLY A 49 -12.52 8.09 11.89
C GLY A 49 -12.51 9.57 11.48
N THR A 50 -11.47 10.32 11.83
CA THR A 50 -11.38 11.77 11.58
C THR A 50 -10.81 12.15 10.22
N VAL A 51 -10.09 11.23 9.57
CA VAL A 51 -9.39 11.46 8.31
C VAL A 51 -9.70 10.36 7.31
N LEU A 52 -9.69 10.67 6.01
CA LEU A 52 -9.92 9.69 4.95
C LEU A 52 -8.79 8.64 4.89
N GLU A 53 -9.15 7.37 4.79
CA GLU A 53 -8.17 6.30 4.58
C GLU A 53 -7.80 6.18 3.10
N SER A 54 -7.04 7.16 2.61
CA SER A 54 -6.47 7.17 1.27
C SER A 54 -5.14 6.39 1.22
N ILE A 55 -4.66 6.05 0.02
CA ILE A 55 -3.30 5.51 -0.16
C ILE A 55 -2.26 6.47 0.42
N HIS A 56 -2.42 7.78 0.20
CA HIS A 56 -1.51 8.79 0.74
C HIS A 56 -1.48 8.76 2.27
N HIS A 57 -2.67 8.74 2.91
CA HIS A 57 -2.77 8.66 4.35
C HIS A 57 -2.12 7.37 4.87
N TYR A 58 -2.45 6.24 4.27
CA TYR A 58 -1.92 4.93 4.60
C TYR A 58 -0.38 4.85 4.50
N LEU A 59 0.21 5.42 3.44
CA LEU A 59 1.66 5.33 3.20
C LEU A 59 2.47 6.36 3.99
N PHE A 60 1.91 7.53 4.30
CA PHE A 60 2.71 8.67 4.77
C PHE A 60 2.26 9.30 6.09
N GLN A 61 1.01 9.12 6.52
CA GLN A 61 0.43 9.95 7.58
C GLN A 61 -0.16 9.13 8.74
N CYS A 62 -0.60 7.90 8.51
CA CYS A 62 -1.29 7.13 9.53
C CYS A 62 -0.32 6.78 10.69
N PRO A 63 -0.60 7.26 11.93
CA PRO A 63 0.26 7.06 13.09
C PRO A 63 0.40 5.58 13.46
N ARG A 64 -0.62 4.78 13.14
CA ARG A 64 -0.64 3.34 13.41
C ARG A 64 0.53 2.60 12.74
N TYR A 65 1.00 3.10 11.61
CA TYR A 65 2.01 2.45 10.77
C TYR A 65 3.38 3.13 10.84
N ASP A 66 3.64 3.92 11.88
CA ASP A 66 4.89 4.69 12.04
C ASP A 66 6.12 3.80 12.06
N ARG A 67 6.04 2.64 12.72
CA ARG A 67 7.15 1.69 12.84
C ARG A 67 7.49 1.05 11.50
N GLU A 68 6.48 0.59 10.78
CA GLU A 68 6.61 -0.03 9.46
C GLU A 68 7.13 1.01 8.46
N ARG A 69 6.61 2.24 8.55
CA ARG A 69 7.03 3.36 7.70
C ARG A 69 8.45 3.80 8.01
N HIS A 70 8.88 3.77 9.26
CA HIS A 70 10.27 4.01 9.63
C HIS A 70 11.19 2.96 8.99
N THR A 71 10.80 1.68 9.04
CA THR A 71 11.55 0.60 8.39
C THR A 71 11.64 0.79 6.88
N LEU A 72 10.55 1.22 6.23
CA LEU A 72 10.54 1.57 4.82
C LEU A 72 11.52 2.72 4.49
N HIS A 73 11.50 3.78 5.30
CA HIS A 73 12.44 4.91 5.17
C HIS A 73 13.89 4.50 5.39
N LEU A 74 14.19 3.61 6.33
CA LEU A 74 15.56 3.10 6.52
C LEU A 74 16.11 2.37 5.28
N LYS A 75 15.23 1.75 4.48
CA LYS A 75 15.65 1.01 3.28
C LYS A 75 15.72 1.88 2.02
N LEU A 76 14.83 2.86 1.88
CA LEU A 76 14.70 3.67 0.67
C LEU A 76 15.19 5.12 0.82
N GLY A 77 15.50 5.54 2.05
CA GLY A 77 15.88 6.92 2.36
C GLY A 77 14.83 7.92 1.88
N ARG A 78 15.29 8.98 1.21
CA ARG A 78 14.42 10.03 0.63
C ARG A 78 13.45 9.49 -0.42
N ALA A 79 13.75 8.36 -1.05
CA ALA A 79 12.88 7.80 -2.07
C ALA A 79 11.55 7.25 -1.50
N ALA A 80 11.50 6.97 -0.19
CA ALA A 80 10.28 6.55 0.50
C ALA A 80 9.22 7.66 0.60
N THR A 81 9.54 8.93 0.33
CA THR A 81 8.55 10.03 0.41
C THR A 81 7.79 10.24 -0.90
N SER A 82 8.18 9.57 -1.98
CA SER A 82 7.55 9.70 -3.30
C SER A 82 6.64 8.53 -3.58
N ILE A 83 5.32 8.80 -3.63
CA ILE A 83 4.33 7.80 -4.02
C ILE A 83 4.62 7.23 -5.40
N ASN A 84 5.01 8.07 -6.36
CA ASN A 84 5.36 7.63 -7.71
C ASN A 84 6.57 6.70 -7.68
N HIS A 85 7.58 6.98 -6.84
CA HIS A 85 8.74 6.12 -6.72
C HIS A 85 8.37 4.76 -6.12
N LEU A 86 7.63 4.75 -5.00
CA LEU A 86 7.13 3.53 -4.36
C LEU A 86 6.29 2.67 -5.32
N LEU A 87 5.47 3.32 -6.14
CA LEU A 87 4.54 2.68 -7.06
C LEU A 87 5.10 2.42 -8.46
N THR A 88 6.34 2.76 -8.82
CA THR A 88 6.85 2.52 -10.19
C THR A 88 8.26 1.94 -10.25
N ASN A 89 9.06 2.11 -9.19
CA ASN A 89 10.43 1.63 -9.16
C ASN A 89 10.51 0.18 -8.66
N SER A 90 11.13 -0.70 -9.44
CA SER A 90 11.26 -2.13 -9.11
C SER A 90 11.99 -2.38 -7.80
N ASN A 91 12.96 -1.55 -7.44
CA ASN A 91 13.70 -1.67 -6.18
C ASN A 91 12.84 -1.24 -4.99
N ALA A 92 11.98 -0.24 -5.17
CA ALA A 92 11.07 0.23 -4.12
C ALA A 92 9.90 -0.72 -3.86
N GLN A 93 9.42 -1.42 -4.89
CA GLN A 93 8.26 -2.30 -4.82
C GLN A 93 8.42 -3.44 -3.81
N VAL A 94 9.59 -4.09 -3.73
CA VAL A 94 9.84 -5.16 -2.76
C VAL A 94 9.73 -4.62 -1.32
N HIS A 95 10.21 -3.40 -1.08
CA HIS A 95 10.11 -2.77 0.23
C HIS A 95 8.68 -2.30 0.54
N LEU A 96 7.93 -1.85 -0.47
CA LEU A 96 6.51 -1.51 -0.33
C LEU A 96 5.65 -2.74 0.00
N LEU A 97 5.89 -3.88 -0.64
CA LEU A 97 5.17 -5.13 -0.35
C LEU A 97 5.41 -5.61 1.08
N ARG A 98 6.67 -5.54 1.55
CA ARG A 98 7.03 -5.82 2.95
C ARG A 98 6.35 -4.87 3.94
N TYR A 99 6.28 -3.58 3.61
CA TYR A 99 5.54 -2.61 4.39
C TYR A 99 4.07 -3.03 4.51
N ILE A 100 3.42 -3.33 3.38
CA ILE A 100 2.01 -3.73 3.36
C ILE A 100 1.77 -4.97 4.21
N ASN A 101 2.63 -5.98 4.07
CA ASN A 101 2.54 -7.19 4.87
C ASN A 101 2.69 -6.90 6.37
N ALA A 102 3.69 -6.10 6.75
CA ALA A 102 3.95 -5.74 8.13
C ALA A 102 2.79 -4.95 8.76
N THR A 103 2.10 -4.10 7.99
CA THR A 103 0.92 -3.38 8.49
C THR A 103 -0.28 -4.29 8.74
N GLY A 104 -0.36 -5.45 8.07
CA GLY A 104 -1.52 -6.33 8.10
C GLY A 104 -2.80 -5.73 7.50
N ARG A 105 -2.80 -4.47 7.05
CA ARG A 105 -4.02 -3.73 6.68
C ARG A 105 -4.82 -4.37 5.56
N MET A 106 -4.14 -5.08 4.66
CA MET A 106 -4.72 -5.70 3.48
C MET A 106 -4.64 -7.24 3.52
N LYS A 107 -4.36 -7.82 4.70
CA LYS A 107 -4.16 -9.26 4.87
C LYS A 107 -5.44 -10.05 4.56
N ASP A 108 -6.61 -9.50 4.88
CA ASP A 108 -7.90 -10.16 4.62
C ASP A 108 -8.18 -10.34 3.11
N VAL A 109 -7.61 -9.46 2.27
CA VAL A 109 -7.85 -9.48 0.81
C VAL A 109 -6.75 -10.25 0.08
N PHE A 110 -5.49 -10.10 0.48
CA PHE A 110 -4.35 -10.66 -0.26
C PHE A 110 -3.64 -11.81 0.44
N GLY A 111 -3.95 -12.09 1.71
CA GLY A 111 -3.18 -13.00 2.56
C GLY A 111 -1.81 -12.40 2.91
N ASP A 112 -0.86 -13.27 3.28
CA ASP A 112 0.51 -12.84 3.51
C ASP A 112 1.18 -12.41 2.19
N VAL A 113 1.77 -11.23 2.21
CA VAL A 113 2.54 -10.65 1.11
C VAL A 113 4.04 -10.72 1.51
N PRO A 114 4.99 -11.07 0.61
CA PRO A 114 6.41 -11.22 0.95
C PRO A 114 7.13 -9.92 1.30
#